data_AF-A0A969PBW2-F1
#
_entry.id   AF-A0A969PBW2-F1
#
_cell.length_a   1.000
_cell.length_b   1.000
_cell.length_c   1.000
_cell.angle_alpha   90.00
_cell.angle_beta   90.00
_cell.angle_gamma   90.00
#
_symmetry.space_group_name_H-M   'P 1'
#
loop_
_entity.id
_entity.type
_entity.pdbx_description
1 polymer ?
#
loop_
_entity_poly.entity_id
_entity_poly.type
_entity_poly.pdbx_seq_one_letter_code
_entity_poly.pdbx_strand_id
1 'polypeptide(L)'
;MLEEDLAQLYDDQFIETCADWVVPYIGDLIGVRTLHGTSPAISSPRSEVANTIAYRRRKGTATMLEQLARDVTGWDARVVEFFQWLGTTQYMQHIRPFRGGTLNLRNSEACDRITNYSGAFETTNLVEVLDHATSTMREFAGAFNTAAHTADVRRIASGRGQFNIPNIGVFLWRLTAYPIQQGTARLVGEGYTFHPLGRDEPLFNDPQPEPEITHLADPINVSEPLRRRPLYDELERLRQALVDGLTDEAALLQGVYFGTRLAWHPFRIFKDGMEIPAKEVLICNLSDWQRSPSSRAYRPKPTSTNPDPASQTRPIQVAVDPKLGRLTFPAGVSPQQVSVSYAYGFSTDMGAGPYSRPQTGSPPQTVSAGGLSLADALINTGTNDGVIEIADSTTISGNVTLTLAAGQQLTLRSRDGVRSVIDGAIAIGVYLVGNLVAILNLCSSKTPQRNRGRGASNAQLRGSQWDQRTGGN
;
A
#
# COMPACT_ATOMS: atom_id res chain seq x y z
N MET A 1 -24.70 24.14 -24.98
CA MET A 1 -24.06 24.07 -26.31
C MET A 1 -23.14 25.27 -26.51
N LEU A 2 -23.57 26.45 -26.99
CA LEU A 2 -22.63 27.58 -27.24
C LEU A 2 -21.88 28.06 -25.98
N GLU A 3 -22.58 28.15 -24.84
CA GLU A 3 -21.98 28.57 -23.57
C GLU A 3 -20.96 27.55 -23.03
N GLU A 4 -21.22 26.26 -23.22
CA GLU A 4 -20.30 25.18 -22.86
C GLU A 4 -19.06 25.18 -23.77
N ASP A 5 -19.24 25.41 -25.07
CA ASP A 5 -18.12 25.51 -26.02
C ASP A 5 -17.23 26.73 -25.70
N LEU A 6 -17.83 27.87 -25.32
CA LEU A 6 -17.09 29.06 -24.88
C LEU A 6 -16.35 28.83 -23.56
N ALA A 7 -16.99 28.14 -22.60
CA ALA A 7 -16.35 27.76 -21.35
C ALA A 7 -15.15 26.82 -21.60
N GLN A 8 -15.33 25.81 -22.46
CA GLN A 8 -14.26 24.89 -22.83
C GLN A 8 -13.11 25.61 -23.54
N LEU A 9 -13.39 26.58 -24.42
CA LEU A 9 -12.34 27.39 -25.06
C LEU A 9 -11.55 28.25 -24.07
N TYR A 10 -12.17 28.67 -22.96
CA TYR A 10 -11.46 29.34 -21.87
C TYR A 10 -10.62 28.35 -21.07
N ASP A 11 -11.17 27.19 -20.75
CA ASP A 11 -10.45 26.09 -20.07
C ASP A 11 -9.24 25.60 -20.90
N ASP A 12 -9.35 25.62 -22.22
CA ASP A 12 -8.28 25.27 -23.15
C ASP A 12 -7.04 26.17 -23.03
N GLN A 13 -7.12 27.32 -22.33
CA GLN A 13 -5.97 28.17 -22.04
C GLN A 13 -5.14 27.69 -20.84
N PHE A 14 -5.69 26.82 -19.99
CA PHE A 14 -5.04 26.33 -18.76
C PHE A 14 -4.68 24.87 -18.90
N ILE A 15 -3.43 24.52 -18.59
CA ILE A 15 -2.96 23.13 -18.74
C ILE A 15 -3.74 22.17 -17.84
N GLU A 16 -4.22 22.61 -16.68
CA GLU A 16 -4.97 21.80 -15.74
C GLU A 16 -6.39 21.45 -16.24
N THR A 17 -7.04 22.33 -17.01
CA THR A 17 -8.45 22.17 -17.41
C THR A 17 -8.67 22.00 -18.92
N CYS A 18 -7.64 22.25 -19.74
CA CYS A 18 -7.74 22.11 -21.20
C CYS A 18 -8.15 20.70 -21.64
N ALA A 19 -8.72 20.59 -22.85
CA ALA A 19 -8.94 19.30 -23.48
C ALA A 19 -7.60 18.63 -23.87
N ASP A 20 -7.55 17.30 -23.85
CA ASP A 20 -6.30 16.54 -24.08
C ASP A 20 -5.64 16.81 -25.44
N TRP A 21 -6.42 17.21 -26.44
CA TRP A 21 -5.91 17.57 -27.77
C TRP A 21 -5.18 18.91 -27.79
N VAL A 22 -5.40 19.79 -26.81
CA VAL A 22 -4.78 21.12 -26.68
C VAL A 22 -3.38 21.05 -26.04
N VAL A 23 -3.16 20.05 -25.20
CA VAL A 23 -1.92 19.84 -24.43
C VAL A 23 -0.64 19.94 -25.29
N PRO A 24 -0.56 19.33 -26.50
CA PRO A 24 0.63 19.46 -27.35
C PRO A 24 0.91 20.91 -27.80
N TYR A 25 -0.13 21.70 -28.06
CA TYR A 25 0.01 23.10 -28.47
C TYR A 25 0.53 23.99 -27.34
N ILE A 26 0.06 23.76 -26.11
CA ILE A 26 0.63 24.40 -24.92
C ILE A 26 2.09 23.97 -24.74
N GLY A 27 2.38 22.68 -24.94
CA GLY A 27 3.75 22.14 -24.94
C GLY A 27 4.68 22.86 -25.93
N ASP A 28 4.22 23.10 -27.16
CA ASP A 28 5.00 23.80 -28.19
C ASP A 28 5.37 25.24 -27.79
N LEU A 29 4.46 25.97 -27.11
CA LEU A 29 4.73 27.33 -26.63
C LEU A 29 5.92 27.39 -25.66
N ILE A 30 6.07 26.37 -24.82
CA ILE A 30 7.18 26.26 -23.87
C ILE A 30 8.34 25.40 -24.42
N GLY A 31 8.28 24.97 -25.68
CA GLY A 31 9.31 24.16 -26.33
C GLY A 31 9.47 22.77 -25.73
N VAL A 32 8.38 22.14 -25.30
CA VAL A 32 8.32 20.74 -24.86
C VAL A 32 8.03 19.87 -26.06
N ARG A 33 8.92 18.90 -26.32
CA ARG A 33 8.61 17.80 -27.24
C ARG A 33 8.23 16.62 -26.38
N THR A 34 6.94 16.29 -26.40
CA THR A 34 6.44 15.10 -25.69
C THR A 34 7.15 13.85 -26.23
N LEU A 35 7.67 13.05 -25.32
CA LEU A 35 8.36 11.80 -25.67
C LEU A 35 7.31 10.78 -26.09
N HIS A 36 6.94 10.76 -27.38
CA HIS A 36 6.09 9.76 -28.07
C HIS A 36 5.00 9.08 -27.21
N GLY A 37 3.74 9.47 -27.45
CA GLY A 37 2.51 8.97 -26.79
C GLY A 37 2.19 7.49 -27.07
N THR A 38 3.11 6.58 -26.76
CA THR A 38 3.02 5.15 -27.05
C THR A 38 1.96 4.45 -26.19
N SER A 39 1.43 5.10 -25.14
CA SER A 39 0.20 4.69 -24.47
C SER A 39 -0.33 5.82 -23.57
N PRO A 40 -1.51 6.42 -23.87
CA PRO A 40 -2.22 7.32 -22.94
C PRO A 40 -2.56 6.68 -21.59
N ALA A 41 -2.46 5.35 -21.47
CA ALA A 41 -2.77 4.61 -20.24
C ALA A 41 -1.64 4.59 -19.20
N ILE A 42 -0.43 5.09 -19.53
CA ILE A 42 0.75 5.01 -18.65
C ILE A 42 1.23 6.42 -18.21
N SER A 43 0.96 7.45 -19.00
CA SER A 43 1.43 8.82 -18.73
C SER A 43 0.40 9.83 -19.18
N SER A 44 0.14 10.84 -18.35
CA SER A 44 -0.60 12.03 -18.77
C SER A 44 0.38 13.04 -19.35
N PRO A 45 0.32 13.37 -20.65
CA PRO A 45 1.18 14.41 -21.25
C PRO A 45 1.01 15.77 -20.57
N ARG A 46 -0.11 15.97 -19.85
CA ARG A 46 -0.45 17.17 -19.11
C ARG A 46 0.54 17.45 -17.98
N SER A 47 0.90 16.44 -17.19
CA SER A 47 1.81 16.61 -16.04
C SER A 47 3.22 17.00 -16.49
N GLU A 48 3.72 16.39 -17.56
CA GLU A 48 5.03 16.72 -18.15
C GLU A 48 5.06 18.17 -18.65
N VAL A 49 4.03 18.59 -19.40
CA VAL A 49 3.92 19.95 -19.95
C VAL A 49 3.77 20.97 -18.82
N ALA A 50 2.89 20.74 -17.84
CA ALA A 50 2.65 21.64 -16.72
C ALA A 50 3.91 21.90 -15.89
N ASN A 51 4.69 20.85 -15.59
CA ASN A 51 5.84 20.94 -14.70
C ASN A 51 7.15 21.31 -15.42
N THR A 52 7.15 21.46 -16.74
CA THR A 52 8.38 21.70 -17.52
C THR A 52 9.19 22.91 -17.05
N ILE A 53 8.54 24.05 -16.77
CA ILE A 53 9.25 25.26 -16.32
C ILE A 53 9.94 24.96 -14.98
N ALA A 54 9.26 24.24 -14.08
CA ALA A 54 9.80 23.84 -12.79
C ALA A 54 10.98 22.86 -12.94
N TYR A 55 10.95 21.95 -13.93
CA TYR A 55 12.09 21.08 -14.24
C TYR A 55 13.30 21.88 -14.70
N ARG A 56 13.11 22.83 -15.63
CA ARG A 56 14.21 23.63 -16.18
C ARG A 56 14.88 24.50 -15.12
N ARG A 57 14.10 25.05 -14.18
CA ARG A 57 14.62 25.84 -13.05
C ARG A 57 15.44 25.01 -12.06
N ARG A 58 15.20 23.69 -11.98
CA ARG A 58 15.89 22.75 -11.09
C ARG A 58 16.70 21.71 -11.85
N LYS A 59 17.15 22.06 -13.07
CA LYS A 59 17.92 21.13 -13.89
C LYS A 59 19.20 20.73 -13.16
N GLY A 60 19.48 19.43 -13.14
CA GLY A 60 20.67 18.87 -12.50
C GLY A 60 20.50 18.55 -11.01
N THR A 61 19.31 18.68 -10.43
CA THR A 61 19.03 18.18 -9.08
C THR A 61 18.43 16.77 -9.11
N ALA A 62 18.72 15.95 -8.10
CA ALA A 62 18.11 14.63 -7.93
C ALA A 62 16.57 14.71 -7.76
N THR A 63 16.09 15.74 -7.07
CA THR A 63 14.65 15.98 -6.85
C THR A 63 13.89 16.23 -8.16
N MET A 64 14.52 16.91 -9.12
CA MET A 64 13.91 17.11 -10.44
C MET A 64 13.78 15.78 -11.19
N LEU A 65 14.79 14.90 -11.10
CA LEU A 65 14.74 13.57 -11.71
C LEU A 65 13.67 12.67 -11.07
N GLU A 66 13.44 12.76 -9.75
CA GLU A 66 12.34 12.04 -9.07
C GLU A 66 10.99 12.49 -9.59
N GLN A 67 10.77 13.81 -9.61
CA GLN A 67 9.52 14.38 -10.09
C GLN A 67 9.27 14.03 -11.57
N LEU A 68 10.30 14.15 -12.41
CA LEU A 68 10.20 13.77 -13.82
C LEU A 68 9.86 12.28 -13.99
N ALA A 69 10.49 11.40 -13.22
CA ALA A 69 10.20 9.98 -13.26
C ALA A 69 8.74 9.69 -12.86
N ARG A 70 8.24 10.33 -11.80
CA ARG A 70 6.84 10.21 -11.37
C ARG A 70 5.87 10.76 -12.40
N ASP A 71 6.12 11.93 -12.97
CA ASP A 71 5.23 12.57 -13.95
C ASP A 71 5.18 11.79 -15.27
N VAL A 72 6.28 11.15 -15.68
CA VAL A 72 6.34 10.32 -16.90
C VAL A 72 5.74 8.93 -16.68
N THR A 73 5.98 8.30 -15.53
CA THR A 73 5.62 6.88 -15.32
C THR A 73 4.36 6.66 -14.49
N GLY A 74 3.92 7.66 -13.72
CA GLY A 74 2.88 7.54 -12.69
C GLY A 74 3.34 6.78 -11.44
N TRP A 75 4.58 6.30 -11.38
CA TRP A 75 5.12 5.55 -10.24
C TRP A 75 5.91 6.43 -9.28
N ASP A 76 5.89 6.06 -8.00
CA ASP A 76 6.81 6.66 -7.03
C ASP A 76 8.25 6.38 -7.45
N ALA A 77 9.11 7.39 -7.24
CA ALA A 77 10.49 7.35 -7.68
C ALA A 77 11.45 7.89 -6.62
N ARG A 78 12.65 7.28 -6.55
CA ARG A 78 13.76 7.74 -5.73
C ARG A 78 15.02 7.81 -6.57
N VAL A 79 15.70 8.95 -6.54
CA VAL A 79 16.93 9.20 -7.28
C VAL A 79 18.10 9.33 -6.32
N VAL A 80 18.99 8.37 -6.39
CA VAL A 80 20.17 8.31 -5.54
C VAL A 80 21.40 8.66 -6.36
N GLU A 81 22.15 9.63 -5.89
CA GLU A 81 23.50 9.89 -6.41
C GLU A 81 24.48 8.94 -5.70
N PHE A 82 25.01 7.93 -6.40
CA PHE A 82 25.78 6.87 -5.74
C PHE A 82 27.11 7.35 -5.13
N PHE A 83 27.64 8.49 -5.58
CA PHE A 83 28.79 9.14 -4.95
C PHE A 83 28.51 9.46 -3.48
N GLN A 84 27.25 9.70 -3.11
CA GLN A 84 26.88 9.96 -1.72
C GLN A 84 27.15 8.74 -0.87
N TRP A 85 26.99 7.51 -1.38
CA TRP A 85 27.23 6.30 -0.60
C TRP A 85 28.69 5.86 -0.54
N LEU A 86 29.61 6.59 -1.18
CA LEU A 86 31.03 6.24 -1.14
C LEU A 86 31.64 6.56 0.23
N GLY A 87 32.36 5.59 0.79
CA GLY A 87 33.24 5.81 1.93
C GLY A 87 34.35 6.78 1.52
N THR A 88 34.57 7.82 2.33
CA THR A 88 35.61 8.83 2.07
C THR A 88 36.42 9.11 3.32
N THR A 89 37.71 9.36 3.14
CA THR A 89 38.52 10.00 4.18
C THR A 89 37.98 11.42 4.41
N GLN A 90 37.93 11.85 5.67
CA GLN A 90 37.45 13.20 6.01
C GLN A 90 38.45 14.25 5.50
N TYR A 91 37.94 15.25 4.79
CA TYR A 91 38.68 16.43 4.37
C TYR A 91 38.21 17.63 5.19
N MET A 92 39.12 18.37 5.82
CA MET A 92 38.75 19.41 6.80
C MET A 92 37.92 20.57 6.20
N GLN A 93 38.08 20.86 4.90
CA GLN A 93 37.26 21.89 4.24
C GLN A 93 35.90 21.36 3.80
N HIS A 94 35.68 20.04 3.81
CA HIS A 94 34.43 19.41 3.42
C HIS A 94 34.19 18.14 4.26
N ILE A 95 33.75 18.36 5.50
CA ILE A 95 33.46 17.29 6.46
C ILE A 95 32.19 16.55 6.03
N ARG A 96 32.26 15.22 5.98
CA ARG A 96 31.16 14.33 5.61
C ARG A 96 30.93 13.31 6.73
N PRO A 97 30.28 13.69 7.84
CA PRO A 97 30.29 12.92 9.10
C PRO A 97 29.63 11.55 8.98
N PHE A 98 28.71 11.35 8.03
CA PHE A 98 27.99 10.10 7.82
C PHE A 98 28.69 9.13 6.83
N ARG A 99 29.95 9.39 6.44
CA ARG A 99 30.66 8.66 5.38
C ARG A 99 31.93 7.94 5.84
N GLY A 100 31.98 7.60 7.13
CA GLY A 100 32.98 6.68 7.70
C GLY A 100 32.75 5.24 7.22
N GLY A 101 33.83 4.49 7.01
CA GLY A 101 33.84 3.21 6.28
C GLY A 101 33.33 1.96 7.00
N THR A 102 32.49 2.08 8.03
CA THR A 102 32.01 0.92 8.79
C THR A 102 30.51 0.97 9.07
N LEU A 103 29.82 -0.15 8.81
CA LEU A 103 28.42 -0.34 9.17
C LEU A 103 28.25 -0.40 10.70
N ASN A 104 27.35 0.43 11.24
CA ASN A 104 27.00 0.37 12.66
C ASN A 104 25.96 -0.75 12.92
N LEU A 105 26.44 -1.92 13.34
CA LEU A 105 25.58 -3.07 13.67
C LEU A 105 24.62 -2.83 14.86
N ARG A 106 24.85 -1.79 15.67
CA ARG A 106 23.91 -1.39 16.72
C ARG A 106 22.72 -0.62 16.16
N ASN A 107 22.86 -0.03 14.98
CA ASN A 107 21.75 0.54 14.25
C ASN A 107 21.13 -0.55 13.37
N SER A 108 20.28 -1.34 14.00
CA SER A 108 19.56 -2.45 13.37
C SER A 108 18.58 -1.99 12.29
N GLU A 109 17.99 -0.78 12.43
CA GLU A 109 17.17 -0.18 11.38
C GLU A 109 18.00 0.09 10.12
N ALA A 110 19.17 0.72 10.25
CA ALA A 110 20.10 0.95 9.14
C ALA A 110 20.55 -0.36 8.49
N CYS A 111 20.77 -1.43 9.29
CA CYS A 111 21.09 -2.75 8.78
C CYS A 111 19.95 -3.36 7.96
N ASP A 112 18.70 -3.24 8.43
CA ASP A 112 17.49 -3.69 7.73
C ASP A 112 17.29 -2.97 6.39
N ARG A 113 17.77 -1.72 6.26
CA ARG A 113 17.71 -0.97 4.99
C ARG A 113 18.67 -1.46 3.90
N ILE A 114 19.75 -2.16 4.26
CA ILE A 114 20.78 -2.61 3.31
C ILE A 114 20.27 -3.78 2.47
N THR A 115 19.45 -4.63 3.08
CA THR A 115 19.05 -5.94 2.55
C THR A 115 17.86 -5.91 1.60
N ASN A 116 17.20 -4.77 1.42
CA ASN A 116 15.96 -4.72 0.66
C ASN A 116 16.18 -4.43 -0.82
N TYR A 117 16.49 -5.49 -1.54
CA TYR A 117 16.08 -5.65 -2.93
C TYR A 117 14.65 -6.23 -2.96
N SER A 118 13.67 -5.55 -2.36
CA SER A 118 12.25 -5.88 -2.54
C SER A 118 11.70 -5.18 -3.80
N GLY A 119 12.39 -5.36 -4.92
CA GLY A 119 11.69 -5.44 -6.20
C GLY A 119 10.82 -6.70 -6.17
N ALA A 120 9.65 -6.66 -6.82
CA ALA A 120 8.59 -7.65 -6.71
C ALA A 120 8.92 -9.12 -7.11
N PHE A 121 10.19 -9.54 -7.14
CA PHE A 121 10.59 -10.86 -7.63
C PHE A 121 11.60 -11.68 -6.81
N GLU A 122 12.19 -11.22 -5.70
CA GLU A 122 13.11 -12.10 -4.94
C GLU A 122 13.19 -11.75 -3.44
N THR A 123 12.69 -12.64 -2.59
CA THR A 123 12.95 -12.67 -1.14
C THR A 123 14.15 -13.55 -0.88
N THR A 124 15.35 -12.99 -0.80
CA THR A 124 16.52 -13.73 -0.33
C THR A 124 16.70 -13.52 1.17
N ASN A 125 16.62 -14.60 1.94
CA ASN A 125 16.83 -14.64 3.38
C ASN A 125 18.30 -14.36 3.74
N LEU A 126 18.49 -13.62 4.83
CA LEU A 126 19.78 -13.18 5.39
C LEU A 126 20.71 -14.30 5.92
N VAL A 127 20.34 -15.58 5.84
CA VAL A 127 21.06 -16.66 6.54
C VAL A 127 22.15 -17.33 5.70
N GLU A 128 22.15 -17.20 4.37
CA GLU A 128 23.15 -17.86 3.48
C GLU A 128 24.30 -16.95 3.01
N VAL A 129 24.49 -15.76 3.60
CA VAL A 129 25.39 -14.75 3.03
C VAL A 129 26.84 -14.84 3.55
N LEU A 130 27.11 -15.63 4.60
CA LEU A 130 28.46 -15.70 5.17
C LEU A 130 29.46 -16.54 4.35
N ASP A 131 29.01 -17.40 3.42
CA ASP A 131 29.91 -18.35 2.76
C ASP A 131 30.39 -17.93 1.36
N HIS A 132 29.85 -16.88 0.74
CA HIS A 132 30.16 -16.49 -0.65
C HIS A 132 30.55 -15.00 -0.78
N ALA A 133 31.53 -14.56 0.01
CA ALA A 133 31.96 -13.16 0.14
C ALA A 133 32.50 -12.43 -1.12
N THR A 134 32.39 -12.99 -2.34
CA THR A 134 32.97 -12.39 -3.55
C THR A 134 32.05 -12.33 -4.78
N SER A 135 30.90 -13.01 -4.81
CA SER A 135 29.94 -12.95 -5.94
C SER A 135 28.58 -12.32 -5.59
N THR A 136 28.21 -12.24 -4.31
CA THR A 136 26.91 -11.73 -3.80
C THR A 136 26.91 -10.26 -3.40
N MET A 137 28.04 -9.53 -3.46
CA MET A 137 28.04 -8.06 -3.33
C MET A 137 27.35 -7.33 -4.52
N ARG A 138 26.74 -8.07 -5.45
CA ARG A 138 26.03 -7.58 -6.63
C ARG A 138 24.66 -6.97 -6.33
N GLU A 139 24.07 -7.24 -5.15
CA GLU A 139 22.63 -7.10 -4.90
C GLU A 139 22.24 -6.16 -3.74
N PHE A 140 23.21 -5.48 -3.09
CA PHE A 140 23.01 -4.83 -1.78
C PHE A 140 22.76 -3.32 -1.79
N ALA A 141 21.94 -2.79 -2.69
CA ALA A 141 21.52 -1.40 -2.56
C ALA A 141 20.09 -1.12 -3.00
N GLY A 142 19.15 -1.30 -2.07
CA GLY A 142 17.85 -0.66 -2.15
C GLY A 142 17.96 0.86 -2.15
N ALA A 143 16.89 1.55 -2.57
CA ALA A 143 16.85 3.00 -2.75
C ALA A 143 17.19 3.81 -1.48
N PHE A 144 16.99 3.21 -0.30
CA PHE A 144 17.20 3.83 1.01
C PHE A 144 18.45 3.30 1.74
N ASN A 145 19.42 2.77 1.00
CA ASN A 145 20.67 2.27 1.56
C ASN A 145 21.42 3.36 2.33
N THR A 146 22.02 2.97 3.45
CA THR A 146 22.83 3.85 4.31
C THR A 146 24.28 3.35 4.47
N ALA A 147 24.60 2.16 3.95
CA ALA A 147 25.94 1.61 4.02
C ALA A 147 26.93 2.41 3.17
N ALA A 148 28.16 2.54 3.68
CA ALA A 148 29.28 3.07 2.92
C ALA A 148 29.85 1.99 1.99
N HIS A 149 30.09 2.35 0.72
CA HIS A 149 30.65 1.48 -0.30
C HIS A 149 32.02 1.96 -0.77
N THR A 150 32.82 1.04 -1.29
CA THR A 150 34.07 1.40 -1.98
C THR A 150 33.75 1.86 -3.40
N ALA A 151 34.58 2.76 -3.93
CA ALA A 151 34.43 3.23 -5.31
C ALA A 151 34.70 2.09 -6.29
N ASP A 152 33.73 1.81 -7.16
CA ASP A 152 33.80 0.79 -8.18
C ASP A 152 33.99 1.44 -9.56
N VAL A 153 35.21 1.35 -10.09
CA VAL A 153 35.62 1.96 -11.36
C VAL A 153 35.20 1.17 -12.60
N ARG A 154 34.50 0.04 -12.43
CA ARG A 154 33.99 -0.77 -13.55
C ARG A 154 32.87 -0.02 -14.28
N ARG A 155 32.57 -0.46 -15.51
CA ARG A 155 31.52 0.16 -16.33
C ARG A 155 30.14 -0.31 -15.89
N ILE A 156 29.25 0.63 -15.56
CA ILE A 156 27.85 0.34 -15.18
C ILE A 156 27.09 -0.50 -16.21
N ALA A 157 27.38 -0.32 -17.50
CA ALA A 157 26.81 -1.11 -18.60
C ALA A 157 27.12 -2.62 -18.52
N SER A 158 28.14 -3.02 -17.74
CA SER A 158 28.47 -4.43 -17.49
C SER A 158 27.71 -5.03 -16.29
N GLY A 159 26.78 -4.28 -15.69
CA GLY A 159 26.11 -4.65 -14.44
C GLY A 159 27.06 -4.66 -13.23
N ARG A 160 28.14 -3.89 -13.30
CA ARG A 160 29.18 -3.69 -12.26
C ARG A 160 29.55 -2.22 -12.23
N GLY A 161 30.19 -1.70 -11.19
CA GLY A 161 30.53 -0.28 -11.17
C GLY A 161 29.43 0.62 -10.63
N GLN A 162 28.39 0.09 -9.97
CA GLN A 162 27.24 0.88 -9.51
C GLN A 162 27.68 2.04 -8.63
N PHE A 163 28.49 1.76 -7.61
CA PHE A 163 28.99 2.75 -6.65
C PHE A 163 30.16 3.54 -7.24
N ASN A 164 29.87 4.55 -8.06
CA ASN A 164 30.87 5.44 -8.63
C ASN A 164 30.35 6.88 -8.64
N ILE A 165 31.26 7.85 -8.74
CA ILE A 165 30.96 9.28 -8.69
C ILE A 165 29.94 9.73 -9.75
N PRO A 166 30.08 9.38 -11.05
CA PRO A 166 29.17 9.87 -12.08
C PRO A 166 27.83 9.14 -12.12
N ASN A 167 27.64 8.12 -11.29
CA ASN A 167 26.47 7.25 -11.42
C ASN A 167 25.32 7.72 -10.55
N ILE A 168 24.13 7.67 -11.15
CA ILE A 168 22.86 7.97 -10.51
C ILE A 168 21.98 6.74 -10.67
N GLY A 169 21.33 6.33 -9.58
CA GLY A 169 20.30 5.29 -9.57
C GLY A 169 18.92 5.91 -9.56
N VAL A 170 18.03 5.43 -10.43
CA VAL A 170 16.60 5.75 -10.40
C VAL A 170 15.84 4.49 -10.02
N PHE A 171 15.21 4.52 -8.85
CA PHE A 171 14.40 3.42 -8.31
C PHE A 171 12.93 3.75 -8.51
N LEU A 172 12.16 2.80 -9.03
CA LEU A 172 10.73 2.97 -9.35
C LEU A 172 9.90 1.93 -8.60
N TRP A 173 8.86 2.36 -7.91
CA TRP A 173 7.91 1.47 -7.24
C TRP A 173 6.73 1.18 -8.15
N ARG A 174 6.81 0.03 -8.81
CA ARG A 174 5.79 -0.42 -9.78
C ARG A 174 4.54 -1.02 -9.13
N LEU A 175 4.58 -1.29 -7.82
CA LEU A 175 3.42 -1.69 -7.05
C LEU A 175 2.86 -0.46 -6.36
N THR A 176 1.55 -0.29 -6.44
CA THR A 176 0.80 0.78 -5.78
C THR A 176 0.14 0.22 -4.53
N ALA A 177 0.05 1.04 -3.49
CA ALA A 177 -0.68 0.73 -2.28
C ALA A 177 -2.20 0.88 -2.50
N TYR A 178 -2.96 -0.16 -2.15
CA TYR A 178 -4.42 -0.18 -2.21
C TYR A 178 -4.99 -0.21 -0.78
N PRO A 179 -5.41 0.95 -0.23
CA PRO A 179 -5.90 1.03 1.15
C PRO A 179 -7.29 0.39 1.30
N ILE A 180 -7.43 -0.42 2.34
CA ILE A 180 -8.66 -1.05 2.80
C ILE A 180 -9.04 -0.44 4.13
N GLN A 181 -10.30 -0.02 4.25
CA GLN A 181 -10.85 0.51 5.49
C GLN A 181 -11.74 -0.55 6.16
N GLN A 182 -11.44 -0.84 7.43
CA GLN A 182 -12.19 -1.75 8.30
C GLN A 182 -12.61 -3.10 7.66
N GLY A 183 -11.69 -3.72 6.90
CA GLY A 183 -11.89 -5.06 6.34
C GLY A 183 -11.92 -6.14 7.42
N THR A 184 -12.66 -7.23 7.19
CA THR A 184 -12.73 -8.35 8.15
C THR A 184 -11.40 -9.11 8.21
N ALA A 185 -10.80 -9.21 9.40
CA ALA A 185 -9.63 -10.06 9.61
C ALA A 185 -10.04 -11.53 9.72
N ARG A 186 -9.31 -12.43 9.04
CA ARG A 186 -9.66 -13.85 9.03
C ARG A 186 -8.90 -14.61 10.11
N LEU A 187 -9.64 -15.30 10.97
CA LEU A 187 -9.11 -16.23 11.96
C LEU A 187 -8.48 -17.45 11.25
N VAL A 188 -7.22 -17.74 11.59
CA VAL A 188 -6.44 -18.89 11.11
C VAL A 188 -5.76 -19.52 12.33
N GLY A 189 -6.27 -20.69 12.75
CA GLY A 189 -5.85 -21.32 13.99
C GLY A 189 -6.14 -20.42 15.19
N GLU A 190 -5.07 -19.94 15.83
CA GLU A 190 -5.12 -19.12 17.03
C GLU A 190 -4.85 -17.61 16.79
N GLY A 191 -4.50 -17.24 15.56
CA GLY A 191 -4.24 -15.85 15.16
C GLY A 191 -5.15 -15.39 14.03
N TYR A 192 -4.96 -14.16 13.59
CA TYR A 192 -5.71 -13.57 12.49
C TYR A 192 -4.77 -13.13 11.37
N THR A 193 -5.30 -13.05 10.17
CA THR A 193 -4.63 -12.51 8.98
C THR A 193 -5.34 -11.24 8.51
N PHE A 194 -4.57 -10.30 7.95
CA PHE A 194 -5.12 -9.10 7.33
C PHE A 194 -5.83 -9.43 6.02
N HIS A 195 -5.31 -10.41 5.26
CA HIS A 195 -5.98 -10.87 4.05
C HIS A 195 -7.27 -11.63 4.43
N PRO A 196 -8.44 -11.27 3.90
CA PRO A 196 -9.73 -11.89 4.24
C PRO A 196 -9.85 -13.39 3.87
N LEU A 197 -8.88 -13.96 3.14
CA LEU A 197 -8.86 -15.37 2.74
C LEU A 197 -7.87 -16.21 3.55
N GLY A 198 -7.22 -15.66 4.57
CA GLY A 198 -6.36 -16.44 5.47
C GLY A 198 -4.94 -16.64 4.96
N ARG A 199 -4.50 -15.82 4.00
CA ARG A 199 -3.18 -15.93 3.35
C ARG A 199 -2.22 -14.90 3.95
N ASP A 200 -0.94 -15.24 3.94
CA ASP A 200 0.11 -14.27 4.25
C ASP A 200 0.22 -13.27 3.12
N GLU A 201 0.18 -11.98 3.46
CA GLU A 201 0.32 -10.88 2.51
C GLU A 201 1.05 -9.71 3.19
N PRO A 202 2.13 -9.18 2.61
CA PRO A 202 2.82 -8.04 3.17
C PRO A 202 1.92 -6.80 3.14
N LEU A 203 1.95 -6.05 4.23
CA LEU A 203 1.30 -4.75 4.32
C LEU A 203 2.17 -3.69 3.65
N PHE A 204 1.56 -2.74 2.96
CA PHE A 204 2.24 -1.67 2.23
C PHE A 204 2.05 -0.33 2.93
N ASN A 205 3.04 0.54 2.78
CA ASN A 205 2.92 1.94 3.15
C ASN A 205 2.00 2.63 2.15
N ASP A 206 0.99 3.34 2.65
CA ASP A 206 0.20 4.27 1.85
C ASP A 206 1.00 5.59 1.73
N PRO A 207 1.49 5.97 0.53
CA PRO A 207 2.43 7.07 0.37
C PRO A 207 1.87 8.40 0.89
N GLN A 208 2.66 9.08 1.73
CA GLN A 208 2.35 10.46 2.12
C GLN A 208 3.05 11.44 1.16
N PRO A 209 2.41 12.58 0.83
CA PRO A 209 3.03 13.57 -0.04
C PRO A 209 4.31 14.12 0.58
N GLU A 210 5.29 14.42 -0.26
CA GLU A 210 6.50 15.11 0.20
C GLU A 210 6.14 16.52 0.71
N PRO A 211 6.76 16.98 1.82
CA PRO A 211 6.41 18.27 2.43
C PRO A 211 6.84 19.47 1.58
N GLU A 212 7.88 19.30 0.76
CA GLU A 212 8.45 20.34 -0.09
C GLU A 212 8.86 19.78 -1.45
N ILE A 213 8.88 20.65 -2.46
CA ILE A 213 9.26 20.29 -3.83
C ILE A 213 10.76 19.92 -3.97
N THR A 214 11.56 20.22 -2.96
CA THR A 214 12.99 19.91 -2.84
C THR A 214 13.28 18.75 -1.91
N HIS A 215 12.24 18.14 -1.32
CA HIS A 215 12.38 16.94 -0.51
C HIS A 215 12.59 15.74 -1.42
N LEU A 216 13.60 14.92 -1.12
CA LEU A 216 13.78 13.64 -1.80
C LEU A 216 12.90 12.60 -1.13
N ALA A 217 12.30 11.70 -1.91
CA ALA A 217 11.41 10.69 -1.34
C ALA A 217 12.08 9.92 -0.18
N ASP A 218 11.35 9.73 0.91
CA ASP A 218 11.70 8.86 2.02
C ASP A 218 10.82 7.59 1.99
N PRO A 219 11.12 6.56 2.80
CA PRO A 219 10.26 5.37 2.95
C PRO A 219 8.76 5.63 3.09
N ILE A 220 8.39 6.73 3.75
CA ILE A 220 6.99 7.14 3.98
C ILE A 220 6.31 7.74 2.73
N ASN A 221 7.10 8.19 1.75
CA ASN A 221 6.62 8.83 0.52
C ASN A 221 6.46 7.85 -0.64
N VAL A 222 6.69 6.55 -0.43
CA VAL A 222 6.65 5.55 -1.49
C VAL A 222 5.84 4.33 -1.09
N SER A 223 5.29 3.65 -2.10
CA SER A 223 4.51 2.42 -1.94
C SER A 223 5.40 1.19 -1.66
N GLU A 224 6.19 1.24 -0.57
CA GLU A 224 7.04 0.11 -0.16
C GLU A 224 6.36 -0.84 0.84
N PRO A 225 6.68 -2.15 0.82
CA PRO A 225 6.28 -3.07 1.88
C PRO A 225 6.77 -2.59 3.25
N LEU A 226 5.89 -2.61 4.24
CA LEU A 226 6.19 -2.22 5.60
C LEU A 226 7.14 -3.20 6.26
N ARG A 227 8.10 -2.63 6.99
CA ARG A 227 9.19 -3.38 7.62
C ARG A 227 8.95 -3.51 9.11
N ARG A 228 9.34 -4.66 9.66
CA ARG A 228 9.18 -4.95 11.08
C ARG A 228 9.98 -3.97 11.95
N ARG A 229 11.25 -3.72 11.59
CA ARG A 229 12.18 -3.00 12.45
C ARG A 229 11.84 -1.52 12.64
N PRO A 230 11.60 -0.72 11.57
CA PRO A 230 11.24 0.68 11.74
C PRO A 230 9.97 0.88 12.58
N LEU A 231 8.93 0.08 12.31
CA LEU A 231 7.66 0.16 13.05
C LEU A 231 7.82 -0.30 14.51
N TYR A 232 8.62 -1.35 14.77
CA TYR A 232 8.95 -1.77 16.13
C TYR A 232 9.65 -0.65 16.90
N ASP A 233 10.72 -0.09 16.34
CA ASP A 233 11.51 0.95 17.01
C ASP A 233 10.69 2.23 17.25
N GLU A 234 9.77 2.56 16.35
CA GLU A 234 8.85 3.68 16.52
C GLU A 234 7.87 3.46 17.68
N LEU A 235 7.19 2.32 17.74
CA LEU A 235 6.23 2.04 18.82
C LEU A 235 6.93 1.85 20.18
N GLU A 236 8.15 1.33 20.21
CA GLU A 236 8.97 1.29 21.43
C GLU A 236 9.39 2.70 21.87
N ARG A 237 9.82 3.57 20.95
CA ARG A 237 10.10 4.99 21.25
C ARG A 237 8.86 5.71 21.78
N LEU A 238 7.70 5.47 21.18
CA LEU A 238 6.43 6.03 21.62
C LEU A 238 6.14 5.62 23.07
N ARG A 239 6.19 4.32 23.39
CA ARG A 239 5.95 3.85 24.76
C ARG A 239 6.96 4.40 25.76
N GLN A 240 8.24 4.45 25.38
CA GLN A 240 9.29 5.02 26.22
C GLN A 240 9.03 6.51 26.48
N ALA A 241 8.63 7.28 25.47
CA ALA A 241 8.28 8.69 25.62
C ALA A 241 7.12 8.91 26.60
N LEU A 242 6.09 8.08 26.54
CA LEU A 242 4.97 8.13 27.51
C LEU A 242 5.43 7.84 28.94
N VAL A 243 6.38 6.92 29.12
CA VAL A 243 6.94 6.56 30.42
C VAL A 243 7.88 7.65 30.94
N ASP A 244 8.56 8.36 30.04
CA ASP A 244 9.37 9.55 30.32
C ASP A 244 8.51 10.80 30.64
N GLY A 245 7.18 10.68 30.64
CA GLY A 245 6.25 11.73 31.07
C GLY A 245 5.69 12.60 29.94
N LEU A 246 5.92 12.26 28.67
CA LEU A 246 5.25 12.95 27.56
C LEU A 246 3.77 12.59 27.52
N THR A 247 2.94 13.55 27.08
CA THR A 247 1.54 13.29 26.75
C THR A 247 1.44 12.41 25.49
N ASP A 248 0.29 11.75 25.30
CA ASP A 248 0.04 10.95 24.11
C ASP A 248 0.26 11.73 22.82
N GLU A 249 -0.27 12.96 22.75
CA GLU A 249 -0.12 13.82 21.58
C GLU A 249 1.35 14.19 21.31
N ALA A 250 2.10 14.59 22.33
CA ALA A 250 3.51 14.96 22.19
C ALA A 250 4.40 13.78 21.79
N ALA A 251 4.08 12.57 22.23
CA ALA A 251 4.77 11.36 21.82
C ALA A 251 4.46 11.00 20.36
N LEU A 252 3.19 11.09 19.95
CA LEU A 252 2.75 10.82 18.57
C LEU A 252 3.31 11.84 17.56
N LEU A 253 3.52 13.10 17.95
CA LEU A 253 4.16 14.10 17.08
C LEU A 253 5.60 13.73 16.67
N GLN A 254 6.24 12.79 17.37
CA GLN A 254 7.59 12.30 17.04
C GLN A 254 7.56 11.04 16.13
N GLY A 255 6.37 10.51 15.86
CA GLY A 255 6.17 9.35 14.99
C GLY A 255 6.40 9.69 13.52
N VAL A 256 6.98 8.73 12.80
CA VAL A 256 7.10 8.78 11.34
C VAL A 256 5.84 8.16 10.74
N TYR A 257 5.55 6.91 11.06
CA TYR A 257 4.38 6.19 10.57
C TYR A 257 3.14 6.37 11.47
N PHE A 258 3.33 6.40 12.79
CA PHE A 258 2.26 6.51 13.78
C PHE A 258 2.23 7.93 14.37
N GLY A 259 1.85 8.88 13.52
CA GLY A 259 1.72 10.30 13.89
C GLY A 259 0.39 10.64 14.59
N THR A 260 0.14 11.93 14.81
CA THR A 260 -1.15 12.43 15.34
C THR A 260 -2.30 12.27 14.35
N ARG A 261 -2.01 12.23 13.04
CA ARG A 261 -3.00 12.02 11.98
C ARG A 261 -3.28 10.54 11.79
N LEU A 262 -4.29 10.02 12.48
CA LEU A 262 -4.69 8.61 12.42
C LEU A 262 -4.99 8.09 11.00
N ALA A 263 -5.49 8.96 10.12
CA ALA A 263 -5.76 8.61 8.71
C ALA A 263 -4.49 8.22 7.93
N TRP A 264 -3.31 8.55 8.46
CA TRP A 264 -2.01 8.25 7.86
C TRP A 264 -1.29 7.09 8.55
N HIS A 265 -1.92 6.45 9.54
CA HIS A 265 -1.33 5.25 10.14
C HIS A 265 -1.30 4.14 9.09
N PRO A 266 -0.17 3.41 8.96
CA PRO A 266 0.00 2.40 7.92
C PRO A 266 -1.01 1.25 8.03
N PHE A 267 -1.47 0.99 9.24
CA PHE A 267 -2.57 0.08 9.52
C PHE A 267 -3.23 0.43 10.85
N ARG A 268 -4.48 0.00 11.01
CA ARG A 268 -5.29 0.16 12.23
C ARG A 268 -6.02 -1.14 12.53
N ILE A 269 -6.11 -1.51 13.81
CA ILE A 269 -6.79 -2.73 14.26
C ILE A 269 -7.96 -2.33 15.14
N PHE A 270 -9.10 -2.96 14.88
CA PHE A 270 -10.31 -2.79 15.68
C PHE A 270 -10.69 -4.13 16.29
N LYS A 271 -10.87 -4.11 17.60
CA LYS A 271 -11.35 -5.24 18.39
C LYS A 271 -12.74 -4.89 18.89
N ASP A 272 -13.73 -5.70 18.51
CA ASP A 272 -15.13 -5.52 18.92
C ASP A 272 -15.66 -4.10 18.62
N GLY A 273 -15.26 -3.56 17.47
CA GLY A 273 -15.63 -2.20 17.00
C GLY A 273 -14.78 -1.05 17.55
N MET A 274 -13.93 -1.30 18.56
CA MET A 274 -13.06 -0.29 19.17
C MET A 274 -11.64 -0.35 18.60
N GLU A 275 -11.10 0.78 18.21
CA GLU A 275 -9.72 0.89 17.73
C GLU A 275 -8.73 0.63 18.87
N ILE A 276 -7.74 -0.23 18.60
CA ILE A 276 -6.59 -0.42 19.48
C ILE A 276 -5.57 0.69 19.20
N PRO A 277 -5.24 1.54 20.20
CA PRO A 277 -4.26 2.61 20.02
C PRO A 277 -2.88 2.06 19.64
N ALA A 278 -2.13 2.79 18.80
CA ALA A 278 -0.78 2.40 18.36
C ALA A 278 0.17 2.05 19.53
N LYS A 279 0.06 2.75 20.67
CA LYS A 279 0.85 2.46 21.88
C LYS A 279 0.63 1.06 22.45
N GLU A 280 -0.46 0.39 22.11
CA GLU A 280 -0.84 -0.95 22.59
C GLU A 280 -0.63 -2.04 21.53
N VAL A 281 -0.05 -1.69 20.37
CA VAL A 281 0.28 -2.60 19.25
C VAL A 281 1.75 -2.99 19.28
N LEU A 282 2.09 -4.27 19.44
CA LEU A 282 3.46 -4.75 19.35
C LEU A 282 3.80 -5.19 17.92
N ILE A 283 4.95 -4.77 17.38
CA ILE A 283 5.45 -5.34 16.12
C ILE A 283 6.37 -6.51 16.44
N CYS A 284 6.17 -7.66 15.80
CA CYS A 284 7.07 -8.80 15.94
C CYS A 284 7.07 -9.71 14.70
N ASN A 285 7.91 -10.74 14.73
CA ASN A 285 7.82 -11.83 13.76
C ASN A 285 6.77 -12.83 14.25
N LEU A 286 5.74 -13.09 13.43
CA LEU A 286 4.66 -14.05 13.72
C LEU A 286 4.70 -15.24 12.76
N SER A 287 5.87 -15.57 12.21
CA SER A 287 6.06 -16.76 11.37
C SER A 287 5.65 -18.05 12.09
N ASP A 288 5.85 -18.08 13.42
CA ASP A 288 5.56 -19.19 14.34
C ASP A 288 4.21 -19.04 15.08
N TRP A 289 3.40 -18.02 14.74
CA TRP A 289 2.11 -17.73 15.39
C TRP A 289 2.21 -17.51 16.92
N GLN A 290 3.35 -17.07 17.43
CA GLN A 290 3.50 -16.79 18.86
C GLN A 290 2.43 -15.81 19.38
N ARG A 291 1.92 -16.10 20.58
CA ARG A 291 0.95 -15.24 21.26
C ARG A 291 1.61 -13.94 21.71
N SER A 292 0.88 -12.82 21.57
CA SER A 292 1.33 -11.53 22.08
C SER A 292 1.50 -11.57 23.61
N PRO A 293 2.53 -10.92 24.19
CA PRO A 293 2.50 -10.59 25.61
C PRO A 293 1.35 -9.62 25.90
N SER A 294 0.84 -9.61 27.13
CA SER A 294 -0.22 -8.68 27.58
C SER A 294 0.33 -7.31 28.00
N SER A 295 1.64 -7.21 28.23
CA SER A 295 2.30 -5.97 28.63
C SER A 295 3.81 -6.00 28.40
N ARG A 296 4.45 -4.83 28.50
CA ARG A 296 5.91 -4.68 28.51
C ARG A 296 6.35 -3.67 29.56
N ALA A 297 7.52 -3.91 30.17
CA ALA A 297 8.11 -3.03 31.16
C ALA A 297 9.11 -2.05 30.52
N TYR A 298 9.08 -0.80 30.98
CA TYR A 298 9.92 0.29 30.52
C TYR A 298 10.47 1.04 31.74
N ARG A 299 11.71 1.49 31.67
CA ARG A 299 12.32 2.28 32.75
C ARG A 299 12.29 3.75 32.37
N PRO A 300 11.66 4.64 33.14
CA PRO A 300 11.69 6.08 32.87
C PRO A 300 13.12 6.62 32.86
N LYS A 301 13.35 7.70 32.11
CA LYS A 301 14.61 8.44 32.20
C LYS A 301 14.85 8.97 33.63
N PRO A 302 16.06 8.78 34.19
CA PRO A 302 16.44 9.39 35.46
C PRO A 302 16.33 10.91 35.40
N THR A 303 15.82 11.52 36.47
CA THR A 303 15.81 12.98 36.65
C THR A 303 16.65 13.35 37.87
N SER A 304 17.02 14.64 38.01
CA SER A 304 17.72 15.13 39.21
C SER A 304 16.93 14.89 40.50
N THR A 305 15.60 14.84 40.42
CA THR A 305 14.69 14.59 41.54
C THR A 305 14.37 13.11 41.75
N ASN A 306 14.60 12.26 40.75
CA ASN A 306 14.41 10.81 40.83
C ASN A 306 15.49 10.08 40.00
N PRO A 307 16.67 9.81 40.59
CA PRO A 307 17.79 9.20 39.88
C PRO A 307 17.60 7.71 39.58
N ASP A 308 16.69 7.02 40.28
CA ASP A 308 16.40 5.60 40.07
C ASP A 308 14.88 5.34 39.98
N PRO A 309 14.25 5.71 38.85
CA PRO A 309 12.83 5.50 38.69
C PRO A 309 12.49 4.02 38.52
N ALA A 310 11.46 3.58 39.25
CA ALA A 310 10.91 2.24 39.12
C ALA A 310 10.38 1.98 37.71
N SER A 311 10.50 0.72 37.25
CA SER A 311 9.97 0.33 35.93
C SER A 311 8.44 0.44 35.90
N GLN A 312 7.93 1.01 34.82
CA GLN A 312 6.49 1.12 34.54
C GLN A 312 6.09 0.14 33.45
N THR A 313 4.94 -0.51 33.65
CA THR A 313 4.39 -1.46 32.68
C THR A 313 3.40 -0.76 31.76
N ARG A 314 3.48 -1.03 30.45
CA ARG A 314 2.52 -0.58 29.44
C ARG A 314 1.76 -1.77 28.86
N PRO A 315 0.42 -1.67 28.66
CA PRO A 315 -0.38 -2.75 28.12
C PRO A 315 -0.06 -2.98 26.64
N ILE A 316 -0.18 -4.24 26.22
CA ILE A 316 -0.11 -4.68 24.82
C ILE A 316 -1.38 -5.47 24.54
N GLN A 317 -2.21 -4.97 23.63
CA GLN A 317 -3.48 -5.62 23.27
C GLN A 317 -3.35 -6.53 22.05
N VAL A 318 -2.40 -6.28 21.16
CA VAL A 318 -2.23 -7.05 19.92
C VAL A 318 -0.77 -7.03 19.47
N ALA A 319 -0.31 -8.15 18.91
CA ALA A 319 0.95 -8.21 18.17
C ALA A 319 0.66 -8.31 16.67
N VAL A 320 1.47 -7.64 15.84
CA VAL A 320 1.30 -7.54 14.38
C VAL A 320 2.62 -7.85 13.70
N ASP A 321 2.56 -8.65 12.63
CA ASP A 321 3.66 -8.86 11.70
C ASP A 321 3.32 -8.23 10.35
N PRO A 322 3.83 -7.02 10.04
CA PRO A 322 3.52 -6.32 8.80
C PRO A 322 4.09 -7.02 7.56
N LYS A 323 5.12 -7.87 7.71
CA LYS A 323 5.73 -8.59 6.58
C LYS A 323 4.88 -9.76 6.12
N LEU A 324 4.20 -10.43 7.06
CA LEU A 324 3.34 -11.58 6.78
C LEU A 324 1.85 -11.21 6.75
N GLY A 325 1.47 -10.02 7.21
CA GLY A 325 0.06 -9.64 7.35
C GLY A 325 -0.66 -10.51 8.37
N ARG A 326 -0.01 -10.79 9.50
CA ARG A 326 -0.56 -11.59 10.62
C ARG A 326 -0.73 -10.75 11.86
N LEU A 327 -1.66 -11.12 12.73
CA LEU A 327 -1.80 -10.55 14.06
C LEU A 327 -2.22 -11.61 15.09
N THR A 328 -1.80 -11.46 16.34
CA THR A 328 -2.20 -12.32 17.46
C THR A 328 -2.59 -11.48 18.67
N PHE A 329 -3.59 -11.96 19.42
CA PHE A 329 -3.98 -11.39 20.71
C PHE A 329 -3.29 -12.13 21.86
N PRO A 330 -3.13 -11.48 23.04
CA PRO A 330 -2.64 -12.13 24.24
C PRO A 330 -3.45 -13.36 24.63
N ALA A 331 -2.80 -14.29 25.34
CA ALA A 331 -3.46 -15.50 25.82
C ALA A 331 -4.70 -15.15 26.68
N GLY A 332 -5.80 -15.86 26.44
CA GLY A 332 -7.09 -15.62 27.12
C GLY A 332 -7.95 -14.50 26.51
N VAL A 333 -7.47 -13.80 25.48
CA VAL A 333 -8.24 -12.78 24.76
C VAL A 333 -8.79 -13.36 23.46
N SER A 334 -10.12 -13.50 23.39
CA SER A 334 -10.85 -13.97 22.21
C SER A 334 -11.87 -12.92 21.77
N PRO A 335 -11.53 -12.05 20.80
CA PRO A 335 -12.47 -11.07 20.25
C PRO A 335 -13.67 -11.73 19.56
N GLN A 336 -14.83 -11.10 19.61
CA GLN A 336 -15.99 -11.51 18.82
C GLN A 336 -15.85 -11.06 17.37
N GLN A 337 -15.34 -9.85 17.16
CA GLN A 337 -15.11 -9.28 15.84
C GLN A 337 -13.73 -8.62 15.76
N VAL A 338 -13.02 -8.89 14.68
CA VAL A 338 -11.74 -8.22 14.37
C VAL A 338 -11.83 -7.63 12.98
N SER A 339 -11.62 -6.31 12.89
CA SER A 339 -11.46 -5.63 11.60
C SER A 339 -10.14 -4.88 11.55
N VAL A 340 -9.63 -4.70 10.34
CA VAL A 340 -8.32 -4.11 10.07
C VAL A 340 -8.44 -3.10 8.95
N SER A 341 -7.73 -1.98 9.08
CA SER A 341 -7.46 -1.06 7.97
C SER A 341 -5.98 -1.17 7.63
N TYR A 342 -5.64 -1.30 6.36
CA TYR A 342 -4.28 -1.54 5.87
C TYR A 342 -4.22 -1.28 4.37
N ALA A 343 -3.02 -1.13 3.80
CA ALA A 343 -2.84 -1.19 2.35
C ALA A 343 -2.14 -2.48 1.93
N TYR A 344 -2.56 -3.03 0.78
CA TYR A 344 -1.84 -4.13 0.10
C TYR A 344 -1.24 -3.61 -1.20
N GLY A 345 -0.15 -4.23 -1.67
CA GLY A 345 0.54 -3.81 -2.88
C GLY A 345 0.06 -4.55 -4.11
N PHE A 346 -0.24 -3.83 -5.19
CA PHE A 346 -0.65 -4.46 -6.44
C PHE A 346 -0.27 -3.62 -7.67
N SER A 347 -0.23 -4.24 -8.84
CA SER A 347 0.40 -3.63 -10.03
C SER A 347 -0.51 -2.73 -10.87
N THR A 348 -1.84 -2.89 -10.75
CA THR A 348 -2.81 -2.14 -11.55
C THR A 348 -4.23 -2.31 -11.00
N ASP A 349 -5.12 -1.40 -11.39
CA ASP A 349 -6.56 -1.43 -11.11
C ASP A 349 -7.27 -2.60 -11.80
N MET A 350 -7.14 -3.80 -11.22
CA MET A 350 -7.83 -5.00 -11.70
C MET A 350 -8.42 -5.83 -10.54
N GLY A 351 -9.43 -6.64 -10.83
CA GLY A 351 -10.15 -7.43 -9.81
C GLY A 351 -11.12 -6.62 -8.94
N ALA A 352 -11.19 -6.95 -7.65
CA ALA A 352 -12.12 -6.40 -6.66
C ALA A 352 -11.43 -5.43 -5.67
N GLY A 353 -10.47 -4.64 -6.14
CA GLY A 353 -9.73 -3.69 -5.29
C GLY A 353 -10.48 -2.38 -5.02
N PRO A 354 -9.97 -1.54 -4.09
CA PRO A 354 -10.61 -0.33 -3.59
C PRO A 354 -10.45 0.92 -4.49
N TYR A 355 -10.26 0.76 -5.79
CA TYR A 355 -10.03 1.87 -6.72
C TYR A 355 -11.33 2.42 -7.31
N SER A 356 -11.31 3.69 -7.68
CA SER A 356 -12.45 4.37 -8.32
C SER A 356 -12.73 3.82 -9.69
N ARG A 357 -14.01 3.72 -10.05
CA ARG A 357 -14.44 3.29 -11.38
C ARG A 357 -15.55 4.22 -11.89
N PRO A 358 -15.55 4.56 -13.18
CA PRO A 358 -16.62 5.38 -13.75
C PRO A 358 -17.98 4.76 -13.47
N GLN A 359 -18.89 5.53 -12.86
CA GLN A 359 -20.24 5.07 -12.60
C GLN A 359 -21.00 4.96 -13.92
N THR A 360 -21.47 3.77 -14.25
CA THR A 360 -22.37 3.53 -15.39
C THR A 360 -23.73 3.08 -14.90
N GLY A 361 -24.80 3.77 -15.31
CA GLY A 361 -26.19 3.35 -15.11
C GLY A 361 -26.95 4.08 -14.01
N SER A 362 -28.06 3.48 -13.58
CA SER A 362 -28.98 4.01 -12.56
C SER A 362 -28.33 4.18 -11.18
N PRO A 363 -28.81 5.11 -10.33
CA PRO A 363 -28.29 5.31 -8.99
C PRO A 363 -28.38 4.02 -8.15
N PRO A 364 -27.31 3.66 -7.42
CA PRO A 364 -27.25 2.39 -6.69
C PRO A 364 -28.09 2.41 -5.41
N GLN A 365 -28.72 1.27 -5.09
CA GLN A 365 -29.21 0.99 -3.74
C GLN A 365 -28.04 0.50 -2.89
N THR A 366 -27.72 1.24 -1.82
CA THR A 366 -26.59 0.93 -0.94
C THR A 366 -26.99 -0.08 0.13
N VAL A 367 -26.13 -1.06 0.39
CA VAL A 367 -26.26 -2.02 1.48
C VAL A 367 -24.94 -2.11 2.25
N SER A 368 -24.99 -2.04 3.58
CA SER A 368 -23.87 -2.42 4.44
C SER A 368 -23.97 -3.89 4.79
N ALA A 369 -22.91 -4.66 4.56
CA ALA A 369 -22.90 -6.09 4.83
C ALA A 369 -22.77 -6.41 6.32
N GLY A 370 -22.32 -5.48 7.17
CA GLY A 370 -22.72 -5.33 8.59
C GLY A 370 -22.89 -6.57 9.50
N GLY A 371 -22.32 -7.73 9.14
CA GLY A 371 -22.65 -9.02 9.77
C GLY A 371 -23.99 -9.66 9.34
N LEU A 372 -24.72 -9.10 8.38
CA LEU A 372 -25.92 -9.71 7.78
C LEU A 372 -25.53 -10.57 6.57
N SER A 373 -26.30 -11.62 6.28
CA SER A 373 -26.13 -12.34 5.02
C SER A 373 -26.50 -11.39 3.86
N LEU A 374 -25.76 -11.44 2.75
CA LEU A 374 -26.13 -10.68 1.56
C LEU A 374 -27.57 -10.99 1.11
N ALA A 375 -28.10 -12.19 1.46
CA ALA A 375 -29.49 -12.54 1.24
C ALA A 375 -30.46 -11.65 2.03
N ASP A 376 -30.22 -11.34 3.30
CA ASP A 376 -31.08 -10.45 4.10
C ASP A 376 -31.04 -9.01 3.56
N ALA A 377 -29.87 -8.57 3.15
CA ALA A 377 -29.64 -7.31 2.47
C ALA A 377 -30.41 -7.19 1.13
N LEU A 378 -30.36 -8.23 0.31
CA LEU A 378 -31.06 -8.32 -0.98
C LEU A 378 -32.58 -8.46 -0.81
N ILE A 379 -33.03 -9.15 0.24
CA ILE A 379 -34.46 -9.27 0.59
C ILE A 379 -35.01 -7.91 1.01
N ASN A 380 -34.25 -7.15 1.80
CA ASN A 380 -34.65 -5.81 2.26
C ASN A 380 -34.68 -4.76 1.13
N THR A 381 -33.89 -4.92 0.07
CA THR A 381 -33.98 -4.03 -1.10
C THR A 381 -35.30 -4.16 -1.87
N GLY A 382 -36.04 -5.27 -1.68
CA GLY A 382 -37.37 -5.48 -2.25
C GLY A 382 -37.41 -5.64 -3.77
N THR A 383 -36.26 -5.58 -4.46
CA THR A 383 -36.14 -5.71 -5.91
C THR A 383 -34.87 -6.51 -6.27
N ASN A 384 -34.95 -7.30 -7.34
CA ASN A 384 -33.78 -7.92 -7.96
C ASN A 384 -33.44 -7.20 -9.29
N ASP A 385 -33.73 -5.90 -9.38
CA ASP A 385 -33.61 -5.12 -10.63
C ASP A 385 -32.98 -3.76 -10.32
N GLY A 386 -31.81 -3.48 -10.92
CA GLY A 386 -31.01 -2.27 -10.70
C GLY A 386 -29.58 -2.55 -10.24
N VAL A 387 -28.96 -1.52 -9.65
CA VAL A 387 -27.58 -1.58 -9.14
C VAL A 387 -27.62 -1.64 -7.62
N ILE A 388 -27.00 -2.67 -7.04
CA ILE A 388 -26.82 -2.84 -5.60
C ILE A 388 -25.34 -2.63 -5.27
N GLU A 389 -25.08 -1.73 -4.35
CA GLU A 389 -23.75 -1.31 -3.95
C GLU A 389 -23.45 -1.69 -2.50
N ILE A 390 -22.38 -2.46 -2.28
CA ILE A 390 -21.91 -2.85 -0.96
C ILE A 390 -21.04 -1.73 -0.39
N ALA A 391 -21.44 -1.20 0.76
CA ALA A 391 -20.88 0.01 1.35
C ALA A 391 -19.59 -0.23 2.16
N ASP A 392 -19.29 -1.47 2.55
CA ASP A 392 -18.22 -1.81 3.47
C ASP A 392 -17.33 -2.97 2.97
N SER A 393 -16.10 -3.03 3.50
CA SER A 393 -15.09 -4.05 3.13
C SER A 393 -15.25 -5.34 3.96
N THR A 394 -16.44 -5.60 4.50
CA THR A 394 -16.66 -6.79 5.32
C THR A 394 -16.67 -8.05 4.49
N THR A 395 -16.32 -9.18 5.12
CA THR A 395 -16.45 -10.50 4.51
C THR A 395 -17.86 -11.03 4.76
N ILE A 396 -18.58 -11.28 3.67
CA ILE A 396 -19.92 -11.85 3.66
C ILE A 396 -19.77 -13.37 3.64
N SER A 397 -20.14 -14.01 4.74
CA SER A 397 -20.11 -15.47 4.85
C SER A 397 -21.38 -16.10 4.29
N GLY A 398 -21.24 -17.23 3.62
CA GLY A 398 -22.36 -18.07 3.19
C GLY A 398 -22.63 -18.03 1.69
N ASN A 399 -23.46 -18.98 1.25
CA ASN A 399 -23.82 -19.09 -0.16
C ASN A 399 -24.88 -18.05 -0.53
N VAL A 400 -24.70 -17.37 -1.64
CA VAL A 400 -25.64 -16.37 -2.15
C VAL A 400 -26.38 -16.98 -3.34
N THR A 401 -27.71 -17.07 -3.27
CA THR A 401 -28.55 -17.50 -4.40
C THR A 401 -29.39 -16.34 -4.90
N LEU A 402 -29.12 -15.87 -6.11
CA LEU A 402 -29.86 -14.79 -6.77
C LEU A 402 -30.88 -15.39 -7.74
N THR A 403 -32.15 -15.01 -7.63
CA THR A 403 -33.22 -15.44 -8.56
C THR A 403 -33.81 -14.24 -9.29
N LEU A 404 -33.72 -14.24 -10.63
CA LEU A 404 -34.22 -13.13 -11.46
C LEU A 404 -35.43 -13.55 -12.28
N ALA A 405 -36.47 -12.71 -12.26
CA ALA A 405 -37.61 -12.80 -13.17
C ALA A 405 -37.22 -12.35 -14.59
N ALA A 406 -38.07 -12.65 -15.57
CA ALA A 406 -37.82 -12.29 -16.96
C ALA A 406 -37.70 -10.76 -17.16
N GLY A 407 -36.63 -10.31 -17.81
CA GLY A 407 -36.37 -8.90 -18.14
C GLY A 407 -35.66 -8.09 -17.06
N GLN A 408 -35.37 -8.67 -15.88
CA GLN A 408 -34.65 -7.98 -14.80
C GLN A 408 -33.14 -7.95 -15.05
N GLN A 409 -32.50 -6.84 -14.69
CA GLN A 409 -31.05 -6.67 -14.72
C GLN A 409 -30.52 -6.34 -13.33
N LEU A 410 -29.62 -7.17 -12.80
CA LEU A 410 -29.01 -6.94 -11.50
C LEU A 410 -27.50 -6.72 -11.65
N THR A 411 -27.02 -5.59 -11.13
CA THR A 411 -25.60 -5.31 -10.97
C THR A 411 -25.25 -5.27 -9.49
N LEU A 412 -24.45 -6.22 -9.02
CA LEU A 412 -23.90 -6.20 -7.68
C LEU A 412 -22.46 -5.69 -7.73
N ARG A 413 -22.15 -4.64 -6.97
CA ARG A 413 -20.81 -4.02 -6.93
C ARG A 413 -20.41 -3.59 -5.52
N SER A 414 -19.12 -3.45 -5.25
CA SER A 414 -18.64 -2.69 -4.09
C SER A 414 -18.60 -1.20 -4.40
N ARG A 415 -18.75 -0.37 -3.36
CA ARG A 415 -18.55 1.08 -3.42
C ARG A 415 -17.09 1.40 -3.77
N ASP A 416 -16.86 2.56 -4.38
CA ASP A 416 -15.51 3.11 -4.55
C ASP A 416 -14.78 3.20 -3.19
N GLY A 417 -13.51 2.76 -3.14
CA GLY A 417 -12.75 2.68 -1.88
C GLY A 417 -12.99 1.42 -1.06
N VAL A 418 -13.84 0.49 -1.52
CA VAL A 418 -14.25 -0.69 -0.75
C VAL A 418 -13.87 -1.99 -1.46
N ARG A 419 -13.38 -2.96 -0.67
CA ARG A 419 -13.10 -4.34 -1.13
C ARG A 419 -13.98 -5.32 -0.36
N SER A 420 -15.17 -5.61 -0.89
CA SER A 420 -16.06 -6.60 -0.28
C SER A 420 -15.67 -8.01 -0.74
N VAL A 421 -15.71 -8.96 0.19
CA VAL A 421 -15.33 -10.36 -0.06
C VAL A 421 -16.49 -11.28 0.29
N ILE A 422 -16.80 -12.24 -0.57
CA ILE A 422 -17.81 -13.27 -0.35
C ILE A 422 -17.09 -14.59 -0.04
N ASP A 423 -17.19 -15.05 1.20
CA ASP A 423 -16.70 -16.36 1.60
C ASP A 423 -17.80 -17.41 1.49
N GLY A 424 -18.02 -17.89 0.26
CA GLY A 424 -19.10 -18.81 -0.08
C GLY A 424 -19.29 -18.97 -1.58
N ALA A 425 -20.14 -19.91 -1.98
CA ALA A 425 -20.51 -20.10 -3.37
C ALA A 425 -21.57 -19.06 -3.79
N ILE A 426 -21.39 -18.47 -4.97
CA ILE A 426 -22.41 -17.63 -5.59
C ILE A 426 -23.13 -18.48 -6.64
N ALA A 427 -24.44 -18.65 -6.46
CA ALA A 427 -25.34 -19.31 -7.39
C ALA A 427 -26.30 -18.28 -7.98
N ILE A 428 -26.43 -18.26 -9.31
CA ILE A 428 -27.38 -17.41 -10.01
C ILE A 428 -28.39 -18.30 -10.73
N GLY A 429 -29.65 -18.25 -10.31
CA GLY A 429 -30.79 -18.87 -10.98
C GLY A 429 -31.41 -17.92 -12.00
N VAL A 430 -31.19 -18.20 -13.29
CA VAL A 430 -31.79 -17.43 -14.40
C VAL A 430 -32.88 -18.28 -15.05
N TYR A 431 -34.14 -17.85 -14.95
CA TYR A 431 -35.26 -18.70 -15.36
C TYR A 431 -35.73 -18.51 -16.82
N LEU A 432 -35.42 -17.40 -17.51
CA LEU A 432 -35.87 -17.18 -18.91
C LEU A 432 -34.91 -16.29 -19.73
N VAL A 433 -35.12 -16.27 -21.05
CA VAL A 433 -34.36 -15.49 -22.05
C VAL A 433 -34.56 -13.98 -21.81
N GLY A 434 -33.47 -13.20 -21.75
CA GLY A 434 -33.51 -11.73 -21.61
C GLY A 434 -32.94 -11.15 -20.30
N ASN A 435 -32.41 -11.98 -19.40
CA ASN A 435 -31.90 -11.53 -18.09
C ASN A 435 -30.39 -11.27 -18.12
N LEU A 436 -29.93 -10.22 -17.43
CA LEU A 436 -28.50 -9.90 -17.29
C LEU A 436 -28.10 -9.80 -15.82
N VAL A 437 -27.06 -10.52 -15.43
CA VAL A 437 -26.46 -10.43 -14.09
C VAL A 437 -25.01 -10.03 -14.25
N ALA A 438 -24.67 -8.88 -13.68
CA ALA A 438 -23.30 -8.42 -13.58
C ALA A 438 -22.87 -8.50 -12.12
N ILE A 439 -21.94 -9.41 -11.82
CA ILE A 439 -21.19 -9.38 -10.56
C ILE A 439 -19.90 -8.65 -10.88
N LEU A 440 -19.76 -7.44 -10.35
CA LEU A 440 -18.59 -6.60 -10.55
C LEU A 440 -17.91 -6.41 -9.20
N ASN A 441 -16.59 -6.45 -9.19
CA ASN A 441 -15.78 -6.02 -8.04
C ASN A 441 -16.04 -6.79 -6.74
N LEU A 442 -16.37 -8.07 -6.86
CA LEU A 442 -16.49 -8.98 -5.72
C LEU A 442 -15.47 -10.10 -5.83
N CYS A 443 -14.80 -10.38 -4.72
CA CYS A 443 -13.94 -11.55 -4.61
C CYS A 443 -14.76 -12.69 -4.00
N SER A 444 -14.82 -13.85 -4.64
CA SER A 444 -15.42 -15.05 -4.06
C SER A 444 -14.34 -16.07 -3.71
N SER A 445 -14.46 -16.71 -2.54
CA SER A 445 -13.57 -17.79 -2.13
C SER A 445 -13.76 -19.08 -2.95
N LYS A 446 -14.88 -19.20 -3.69
CA LYS A 446 -15.23 -20.37 -4.50
C LYS A 446 -15.64 -19.98 -5.92
N THR A 447 -15.49 -20.91 -6.87
CA THR A 447 -15.92 -20.69 -8.24
C THR A 447 -17.45 -20.53 -8.30
N PRO A 448 -18.00 -19.50 -8.99
CA PRO A 448 -19.44 -19.36 -9.17
C PRO A 448 -20.02 -20.58 -9.90
N GLN A 449 -21.13 -21.13 -9.40
CA GLN A 449 -21.81 -22.24 -10.07
C GLN A 449 -23.04 -21.76 -10.84
N ARG A 450 -23.10 -22.09 -12.12
CA ARG A 450 -24.25 -21.77 -13.00
C ARG A 450 -25.18 -22.98 -13.10
N ASN A 451 -26.34 -22.90 -12.47
CA ASN A 451 -27.41 -23.87 -12.74
C ASN A 451 -28.20 -23.44 -13.99
N ARG A 452 -27.89 -24.08 -15.13
CA ARG A 452 -28.69 -23.91 -16.35
C ARG A 452 -29.94 -24.79 -16.27
N GLY A 453 -31.11 -24.18 -16.09
CA GLY A 453 -32.36 -24.79 -16.53
C GLY A 453 -32.35 -24.97 -18.05
N ARG A 454 -32.94 -26.06 -18.55
CA ARG A 454 -33.07 -26.32 -20.00
C ARG A 454 -33.81 -25.14 -20.67
N GLY A 455 -33.09 -24.27 -21.38
CA GLY A 455 -33.70 -23.25 -22.25
C GLY A 455 -33.06 -21.84 -22.31
N ALA A 456 -32.07 -21.49 -21.49
CA ALA A 456 -31.58 -20.09 -21.42
C ALA A 456 -30.32 -19.81 -22.29
N SER A 457 -30.46 -18.97 -23.32
CA SER A 457 -29.36 -18.36 -24.10
C SER A 457 -28.92 -17.01 -23.50
N ASN A 458 -27.61 -16.73 -23.58
CA ASN A 458 -26.92 -15.48 -23.20
C ASN A 458 -27.01 -15.02 -21.73
N ALA A 459 -26.14 -15.57 -20.89
CA ALA A 459 -25.70 -14.90 -19.65
C ALA A 459 -24.18 -14.71 -19.74
N GLN A 460 -23.73 -13.45 -19.80
CA GLN A 460 -22.31 -13.07 -19.83
C GLN A 460 -21.83 -12.85 -18.39
N LEU A 461 -21.08 -13.81 -17.84
CA LEU A 461 -20.28 -13.59 -16.63
C LEU A 461 -18.99 -12.88 -17.07
N ARG A 462 -18.92 -11.55 -16.93
CA ARG A 462 -17.64 -10.83 -17.00
C ARG A 462 -17.02 -10.77 -15.60
N GLY A 463 -16.50 -11.91 -15.13
CA GLY A 463 -15.60 -11.94 -13.98
C GLY A 463 -14.16 -11.80 -14.45
N SER A 464 -13.38 -10.93 -13.83
CA SER A 464 -11.91 -11.02 -13.94
C SER A 464 -11.46 -12.19 -13.06
N GLN A 465 -11.33 -13.36 -13.68
CA GLN A 465 -10.97 -14.60 -13.02
C GLN A 465 -9.47 -14.60 -12.72
N TRP A 466 -9.10 -14.87 -11.46
CA TRP A 466 -7.79 -15.40 -11.12
C TRP A 466 -7.89 -16.93 -11.10
N ASP A 467 -7.16 -17.57 -12.01
CA ASP A 467 -7.00 -19.01 -12.09
C ASP A 467 -6.11 -19.48 -10.92
N GLN A 468 -6.66 -20.33 -10.05
CA GLN A 468 -5.85 -21.03 -9.05
C GLN A 468 -5.04 -22.10 -9.78
N ARG A 469 -3.84 -21.75 -10.27
CA ARG A 469 -2.82 -22.78 -10.52
C ARG A 469 -2.25 -23.19 -9.18
N THR A 470 -2.83 -24.25 -8.61
CA THR A 470 -2.12 -25.15 -7.71
C THR A 470 -0.90 -25.69 -8.45
N GLY A 471 0.29 -25.19 -8.13
CA GLY A 471 1.55 -25.82 -8.52
C GLY A 471 1.69 -27.13 -7.75
N GLY A 472 1.23 -28.22 -8.35
CA GLY A 472 1.59 -29.58 -7.98
C GLY A 472 2.53 -30.14 -9.04
N ASN A 473 3.83 -30.01 -8.79
CA ASN A 473 4.87 -31.05 -8.82
C ASN A 473 6.25 -30.42 -8.65
#